data_AF-A0A936JJS8-F1
#
_entry.id   AF-A0A936JJS8-F1
#
_cell.length_a   1.000
_cell.length_b   1.000
_cell.length_c   1.000
_cell.angle_alpha   90.00
_cell.angle_beta   90.00
_cell.angle_gamma   90.00
#
_symmetry.space_group_name_H-M   'P 1'
#
loop_
_entity.id
_entity.type
_entity.pdbx_description
1 polymer ?
#
loop_
_entity_poly.entity_id
_entity_poly.type
_entity_poly.pdbx_seq_one_letter_code
_entity_poly.pdbx_strand_id
1 'polypeptide(L)'
;MTLEQFQIENYTLSDGEIMSIAIDYCKQSEAPHFAPTSARVELSISQALGYRKYRKCKAVLTLTGISEIRIFDQQELNGLYSDITITMLASRMVYLAFDPYDNSNIPNDEDNYVFIAQIIDIQVITQ
;
A
#
# COMPACT_ATOMS: atom_id res chain seq x y z
N MET A 1 -13.09 -1.86 -14.47
CA MET A 1 -13.13 -0.49 -13.94
C MET A 1 -14.15 -0.43 -12.83
N THR A 2 -13.69 -0.52 -11.58
CA THR A 2 -14.38 -0.06 -10.36
C THR A 2 -13.30 0.06 -9.30
N LEU A 3 -12.41 1.03 -9.49
CA LEU A 3 -11.83 1.69 -8.33
C LEU A 3 -13.00 2.48 -7.73
N GLU A 4 -13.50 2.07 -6.57
CA GLU A 4 -13.77 3.11 -5.58
C GLU A 4 -12.41 3.76 -5.34
N GLN A 5 -12.06 4.72 -6.19
CA GLN A 5 -10.93 5.60 -5.96
C GLN A 5 -11.28 6.24 -4.63
N PHE A 6 -10.63 5.78 -3.56
CA PHE A 6 -10.48 6.61 -2.37
C PHE A 6 -9.79 7.87 -2.87
N GLN A 7 -10.59 8.87 -3.25
CA GLN A 7 -10.11 10.08 -3.89
C GLN A 7 -9.38 10.89 -2.85
N ILE A 8 -8.06 10.77 -2.86
CA ILE A 8 -7.18 11.70 -2.16
C ILE A 8 -6.95 12.86 -3.12
N GLU A 9 -7.99 13.69 -3.31
CA GLU A 9 -8.06 14.88 -4.17
C GLU A 9 -6.98 15.00 -5.26
N ASN A 10 -6.06 15.96 -5.12
CA ASN A 10 -5.01 16.32 -6.06
C ASN A 10 -3.72 15.52 -5.84
N TYR A 11 -3.80 14.35 -5.21
CA TYR A 11 -2.64 13.49 -4.97
C TYR A 11 -2.65 12.28 -5.90
N THR A 12 -1.46 11.94 -6.35
CA THR A 12 -1.17 10.82 -7.24
C THR A 12 -0.48 9.76 -6.41
N LEU A 13 -1.17 8.64 -6.20
CA LEU A 13 -0.61 7.47 -5.52
C LEU A 13 0.19 6.58 -6.47
N SER A 14 0.17 6.80 -7.78
CA SER A 14 1.05 6.10 -8.75
C SER A 14 2.45 6.73 -8.77
N ASP A 15 3.40 6.03 -9.38
CA ASP A 15 4.79 6.49 -9.57
C ASP A 15 5.46 6.94 -8.26
N GLY A 16 5.25 6.15 -7.20
CA GLY A 16 5.66 6.47 -5.84
C GLY A 16 6.87 5.66 -5.36
N GLU A 17 7.21 5.90 -4.10
CA GLU A 17 8.27 5.16 -3.40
C GLU A 17 7.79 4.76 -2.01
N ILE A 18 7.91 3.48 -1.68
CA ILE A 18 7.75 2.93 -0.34
C ILE A 18 8.97 3.33 0.48
N MET A 19 8.79 4.28 1.38
CA MET A 19 9.85 4.81 2.24
C MET A 19 10.12 3.91 3.45
N SER A 20 9.07 3.30 4.00
CA SER A 20 9.20 2.34 5.11
C SER A 20 7.95 1.49 5.27
N ILE A 21 8.14 0.29 5.81
CA ILE A 21 7.08 -0.60 6.26
C ILE A 21 7.39 -0.97 7.71
N ALA A 22 6.49 -0.64 8.63
CA ALA A 22 6.53 -1.10 10.02
C ALA A 22 5.39 -2.09 10.24
N ILE A 23 5.66 -3.23 10.87
CA ILE A 23 4.68 -4.29 11.15
C ILE A 23 4.66 -4.53 12.65
N ASP A 24 3.49 -4.40 13.25
CA ASP A 24 3.26 -4.74 14.65
C ASP A 24 2.72 -6.16 14.75
N TYR A 25 3.17 -6.88 15.78
CA TYR A 25 2.78 -8.26 16.03
C TYR A 25 2.11 -8.41 17.40
N CYS A 26 1.18 -9.35 17.49
CA CYS A 26 0.61 -9.81 18.75
C CYS A 26 1.71 -10.32 19.70
N LYS A 27 1.60 -10.00 21.00
CA LYS A 27 2.46 -10.61 22.02
C LYS A 27 2.11 -12.09 22.15
N GLN A 28 3.13 -12.93 22.30
CA GLN A 28 3.01 -14.39 22.38
C GLN A 28 2.10 -14.90 23.51
N SER A 29 1.80 -14.07 24.51
CA SER A 29 0.87 -14.38 25.61
C SER A 29 -0.61 -14.40 25.19
N GLU A 30 -0.96 -13.87 24.02
CA GLU A 30 -2.35 -13.68 23.57
C GLU A 30 -2.71 -14.53 22.34
N ALA A 31 -1.73 -15.17 21.69
CA ALA A 31 -1.95 -16.10 20.58
C ALA A 31 -0.81 -17.13 20.44
N PRO A 32 -1.10 -18.38 20.03
CA PRO A 32 -0.09 -19.44 19.87
C PRO A 32 0.91 -19.19 18.71
N HIS A 33 0.65 -18.19 17.86
CA HIS A 33 1.52 -17.81 16.75
C HIS A 33 1.72 -16.28 16.72
N PHE A 34 2.92 -15.84 16.35
CA PHE A 34 3.22 -14.43 16.07
C PHE A 34 2.45 -14.00 14.81
N ALA A 35 1.23 -13.49 14.99
CA ALA A 35 0.42 -12.95 13.91
C ALA A 35 0.60 -11.43 13.83
N PRO A 36 0.81 -10.85 12.64
CA PRO A 36 0.80 -9.40 12.46
C PRO A 36 -0.59 -8.86 12.79
N THR A 37 -0.65 -7.76 13.54
CA THR A 37 -1.92 -7.12 13.95
C THR A 37 -2.19 -5.84 13.18
N SER A 38 -1.14 -5.08 12.91
CA SER A 38 -1.18 -3.82 12.18
C SER A 38 0.09 -3.61 11.37
N ALA A 39 -0.01 -2.78 10.34
CA ALA A 39 1.14 -2.33 9.58
C ALA A 39 0.98 -0.86 9.22
N ARG A 40 2.11 -0.16 9.15
CA ARG A 40 2.21 1.22 8.75
C ARG A 40 3.16 1.32 7.57
N VAL A 41 2.65 1.73 6.42
CA VAL A 41 3.41 1.90 5.18
C VAL A 41 3.53 3.40 4.91
N GLU A 42 4.76 3.90 4.88
CA GLU A 42 5.04 5.28 4.51
C GLU A 42 5.41 5.38 3.04
N LEU A 43 4.77 6.28 2.33
CA LEU A 43 4.94 6.49 0.89
C LEU A 43 5.42 7.92 0.63
N SER A 44 6.33 8.08 -0.33
CA SER A 44 6.60 9.33 -1.02
C SER A 44 5.75 9.35 -2.29
N ILE A 45 4.82 10.30 -2.36
CA ILE A 45 3.83 10.44 -3.44
C ILE A 45 3.88 11.85 -4.02
N SER A 46 3.13 12.10 -5.09
CA SER A 46 3.07 13.43 -5.73
C SER A 46 1.73 14.12 -5.48
N GLN A 47 1.76 15.43 -5.26
CA GLN A 47 0.57 16.29 -5.26
C GLN A 47 0.58 17.20 -6.49
N ALA A 48 -0.48 17.18 -7.28
CA ALA A 48 -0.73 18.11 -8.38
C ALA A 48 -1.11 19.50 -7.85
N LEU A 49 -0.32 20.51 -8.21
CA LEU A 49 -0.52 21.92 -7.83
C LEU A 49 -1.10 22.77 -8.98
N GLY A 50 -1.39 22.15 -10.13
CA GLY A 50 -1.84 22.81 -11.35
C GLY A 50 -1.19 22.20 -12.60
N TYR A 51 -1.36 22.85 -13.76
CA TYR A 51 -0.85 22.31 -15.03
C TYR A 51 0.65 22.00 -14.97
N ARG A 52 0.99 20.69 -15.04
CA ARG A 52 2.35 20.13 -15.00
C ARG A 52 3.20 20.54 -13.79
N LYS A 53 2.57 20.94 -12.68
CA LYS A 53 3.27 21.28 -11.43
C LYS A 53 2.96 20.23 -10.38
N TYR A 54 4.00 19.60 -9.86
CA TYR A 54 3.90 18.57 -8.83
C TYR A 54 4.79 18.90 -7.64
N ARG A 55 4.37 18.47 -6.45
CA ARG A 55 5.16 18.54 -5.21
C ARG A 55 5.21 17.17 -4.56
N LYS A 56 6.40 16.71 -4.15
CA LYS A 56 6.55 15.50 -3.34
C LYS A 56 5.89 15.70 -1.98
N CYS A 57 5.08 14.73 -1.57
CA CYS A 57 4.37 14.69 -0.29
C CYS A 57 4.55 13.31 0.34
N LYS A 58 4.27 13.21 1.65
CA LYS A 58 4.28 11.93 2.35
C LYS A 58 2.86 11.44 2.56
N ALA A 59 2.59 10.18 2.25
CA ALA A 59 1.38 9.48 2.66
C ALA A 59 1.72 8.38 3.65
N VAL A 60 0.79 8.09 4.56
CA VAL A 60 0.89 7.02 5.54
C VAL A 60 -0.35 6.16 5.42
N LEU A 61 -0.15 4.90 5.02
CA LEU A 61 -1.19 3.88 5.04
C LEU A 61 -1.10 3.13 6.36
N THR A 62 -2.21 3.03 7.08
CA THR A 62 -2.31 2.28 8.33
C THR A 62 -3.29 1.14 8.15
N LEU A 63 -2.81 -0.09 8.23
CA LEU A 63 -3.59 -1.31 8.09
C LEU A 63 -3.84 -1.93 9.47
N THR A 64 -5.08 -2.31 9.77
CA THR A 64 -5.46 -2.94 11.04
C THR A 64 -6.21 -4.24 10.80
N GLY A 65 -5.99 -5.23 11.66
CA GLY A 65 -6.59 -6.56 11.53
C GLY A 65 -6.01 -7.30 10.33
N ILE A 66 -4.68 -7.35 10.25
CA ILE A 66 -3.96 -8.00 9.16
C ILE A 66 -4.22 -9.51 9.21
N SER A 67 -4.65 -10.07 8.08
CA SER A 67 -4.71 -11.52 7.89
C SER A 67 -3.50 -12.06 7.14
N GLU A 68 -2.92 -11.27 6.25
CA GLU A 68 -1.84 -11.72 5.38
C GLU A 68 -0.93 -10.56 4.97
N ILE A 69 0.37 -10.83 4.89
CA ILE A 69 1.38 -9.97 4.28
C ILE A 69 2.20 -10.85 3.35
N ARG A 70 2.32 -10.47 2.08
CA ARG A 70 3.24 -11.09 1.13
C ARG A 70 4.21 -10.04 0.62
N ILE A 71 5.50 -10.35 0.69
CA ILE A 71 6.57 -9.46 0.21
C ILE A 71 7.38 -10.28 -0.77
N PHE A 72 7.26 -9.93 -2.05
CA PHE A 72 8.07 -10.45 -3.13
C PHE A 72 8.77 -9.25 -3.75
N ASP A 73 10.03 -9.05 -3.37
CA ASP A 73 10.84 -7.95 -3.88
C ASP A 73 11.98 -8.57 -4.69
N GLN A 74 11.96 -8.37 -6.00
CA GLN A 74 13.18 -8.61 -6.77
C GLN A 74 14.19 -7.55 -6.30
N GLN A 75 15.42 -7.96 -5.97
CA GLN A 75 16.43 -7.12 -5.28
C GLN A 75 16.73 -5.73 -5.91
N GLU A 76 16.17 -5.42 -7.08
CA GLU A 76 16.42 -4.22 -7.87
C GLU A 76 15.41 -3.08 -7.63
N LEU A 77 14.25 -3.30 -7.02
CA LEU A 77 13.15 -2.32 -7.05
C LEU A 77 13.24 -1.19 -6.01
N ASN A 78 14.11 -1.30 -4.99
CA ASN A 78 14.37 -0.23 -4.01
C ASN A 78 13.09 0.44 -3.43
N GLY A 79 11.98 -0.29 -3.35
CA GLY A 79 10.68 0.23 -2.90
C GLY A 79 9.96 1.16 -3.88
N LEU A 80 10.45 1.36 -5.10
CA LEU A 80 9.74 2.08 -6.15
C LEU A 80 8.54 1.27 -6.63
N TYR A 81 7.44 1.96 -6.94
CA TYR A 81 6.29 1.32 -7.55
C TYR A 81 5.60 2.21 -8.58
N SER A 82 5.02 1.61 -9.60
CA SER A 82 4.28 2.31 -10.66
C SER A 82 2.81 2.48 -10.31
N ASP A 83 2.18 1.43 -9.78
CA ASP A 83 0.74 1.38 -9.53
C ASP A 83 0.43 0.83 -8.14
N ILE A 84 -0.71 1.26 -7.59
CA ILE A 84 -1.26 0.74 -6.35
C ILE A 84 -2.68 0.25 -6.59
N THR A 85 -2.97 -0.97 -6.13
CA THR A 85 -4.34 -1.49 -6.09
C THR A 85 -4.82 -1.53 -4.66
N ILE A 86 -5.94 -0.87 -4.43
CA ILE A 86 -6.70 -0.93 -3.18
C ILE A 86 -8.12 -1.35 -3.52
N THR A 87 -8.56 -2.49 -3.03
CA THR A 87 -9.91 -3.00 -3.30
C THR A 87 -10.46 -3.82 -2.14
N MET A 88 -11.79 -3.94 -2.07
CA MET A 88 -12.45 -4.81 -1.12
C MET A 88 -12.68 -6.19 -1.72
N LEU A 89 -12.17 -7.23 -1.06
CA LEU A 89 -12.39 -8.63 -1.43
C LEU A 89 -13.82 -9.07 -1.07
N ALA A 90 -14.27 -10.18 -1.66
CA ALA A 90 -15.57 -10.78 -1.33
C ALA A 90 -15.72 -11.14 0.17
N SER A 91 -14.60 -11.39 0.86
CA SER A 91 -14.53 -11.60 2.30
C SER A 91 -14.70 -10.33 3.14
N ARG A 92 -14.89 -9.16 2.51
CA ARG A 92 -14.89 -7.82 3.11
C ARG A 92 -13.55 -7.39 3.72
N MET A 93 -12.48 -8.07 3.36
CA MET A 93 -11.11 -7.64 3.67
C MET A 93 -10.64 -6.64 2.61
N VAL A 94 -9.83 -5.68 3.04
CA VAL A 94 -9.07 -4.80 2.15
C VAL A 94 -7.88 -5.57 1.59
N TYR A 95 -7.72 -5.52 0.28
CA TYR A 95 -6.53 -5.94 -0.44
C TYR A 95 -5.79 -4.69 -0.91
N LEU A 96 -4.53 -4.57 -0.48
CA LEU A 96 -3.57 -3.56 -0.91
C LEU A 96 -2.40 -4.26 -1.62
N ALA A 97 -2.05 -3.81 -2.82
CA ALA A 97 -0.90 -4.31 -3.57
C ALA A 97 -0.18 -3.18 -4.30
N PHE A 98 1.14 -3.32 -4.43
CA PHE A 98 2.01 -2.40 -5.16
C PHE A 98 2.52 -3.13 -6.42
N ASP A 99 2.31 -2.57 -7.60
CA ASP A 99 2.61 -3.20 -8.90
C ASP A 99 1.99 -4.59 -9.14
N PRO A 100 0.69 -4.80 -8.88
CA PRO A 100 0.06 -6.10 -9.06
C PRO A 100 -0.06 -6.59 -10.50
N TYR A 101 0.25 -5.75 -11.50
CA TYR A 101 0.18 -6.12 -12.91
C TYR A 101 1.39 -5.57 -13.65
N ASP A 102 1.87 -6.31 -14.64
CA ASP A 102 2.89 -5.83 -15.57
C ASP A 102 2.29 -4.92 -16.65
N ASN A 103 3.16 -4.36 -17.51
CA ASN A 103 2.75 -3.52 -18.64
C ASN A 103 1.86 -4.24 -19.68
N SER A 104 1.75 -5.58 -19.61
CA SER A 104 0.88 -6.40 -20.46
C SER A 104 -0.44 -6.76 -19.77
N ASN A 105 -0.70 -6.17 -18.58
CA ASN A 105 -1.87 -6.42 -17.74
C ASN A 105 -1.96 -7.88 -17.25
N ILE A 106 -0.81 -8.54 -17.13
CA ILE A 106 -0.65 -9.88 -16.55
C ILE A 106 -0.36 -9.70 -15.06
N PRO A 107 -0.98 -10.50 -14.15
CA PRO A 107 -0.66 -10.45 -12.74
C PRO A 107 0.85 -10.58 -12.50
N ASN A 108 1.41 -9.60 -11.80
CA ASN A 108 2.83 -9.56 -11.44
C ASN A 108 2.99 -9.99 -9.98
N ASP A 109 3.02 -11.31 -9.78
CA ASP A 109 3.10 -11.91 -8.44
C ASP A 109 4.52 -11.85 -7.84
N GLU A 110 5.55 -11.53 -8.65
CA GLU A 110 6.97 -11.60 -8.27
C GLU A 110 7.59 -10.26 -7.85
N ASP A 111 6.88 -9.16 -8.06
CA ASP A 111 7.30 -7.79 -7.77
C ASP A 111 6.11 -7.08 -7.13
N ASN A 112 5.90 -7.39 -5.85
CA ASN A 112 4.73 -6.91 -5.14
C ASN A 112 4.87 -6.94 -3.61
N TYR A 113 4.34 -5.88 -3.01
CA TYR A 113 4.05 -5.80 -1.58
C TYR A 113 2.55 -5.93 -1.39
N VAL A 114 2.08 -7.08 -0.91
CA VAL A 114 0.65 -7.32 -0.71
C VAL A 114 0.30 -7.34 0.78
N PHE A 115 -0.76 -6.62 1.12
CA PHE A 115 -1.36 -6.65 2.44
C PHE A 115 -2.85 -6.99 2.33
N ILE A 116 -3.31 -7.90 3.19
CA ILE A 116 -4.74 -8.19 3.37
C ILE A 116 -5.10 -7.87 4.81
N ALA A 117 -6.02 -6.92 5.00
CA ALA A 117 -6.38 -6.39 6.32
C ALA A 117 -7.88 -6.10 6.42
N GLN A 118 -8.39 -5.92 7.63
CA GLN A 118 -9.80 -5.55 7.84
C GLN A 118 -10.06 -4.07 7.50
N ILE A 119 -9.10 -3.20 7.84
CA ILE A 119 -9.26 -1.75 7.75
C ILE A 119 -7.99 -1.16 7.16
N ILE A 120 -8.15 -0.15 6.30
CA ILE A 120 -7.08 0.74 5.85
C ILE A 120 -7.48 2.20 6.15
N ASP A 121 -6.55 2.95 6.73
CA ASP A 121 -6.62 4.42 6.87
C ASP A 121 -5.47 5.04 6.08
N ILE A 122 -5.75 6.16 5.40
CA ILE A 122 -4.74 6.85 4.57
C ILE A 122 -4.68 8.31 4.99
N GLN A 123 -3.48 8.75 5.41
CA GLN A 123 -3.24 10.12 5.82
C GLN A 123 -2.14 10.74 4.96
N VAL A 124 -2.43 11.89 4.36
CA VAL A 124 -1.41 12.68 3.65
C VAL A 124 -0.87 13.77 4.55
N ILE A 125 0.46 13.83 4.65
CA ILE A 125 1.21 14.80 5.43
C ILE A 125 1.84 15.77 4.44
N THR A 126 1.27 16.96 4.34
CA THR A 126 1.86 18.07 3.59
C THR A 126 2.95 18.73 4.41
N GLN A 127 4.17 18.78 3.86
CA GLN A 127 5.23 19.65 4.36
C GLN A 127 4.99 21.10 3.97
#